data_AF-A0AA38GMV3-F1
#
_entry.id   AF-A0AA38GMV3-F1
#
_cell.length_a   1.000
_cell.length_b   1.000
_cell.length_c   1.000
_cell.angle_alpha   90.00
_cell.angle_beta   90.00
_cell.angle_gamma   90.00
#
_symmetry.space_group_name_H-M   'P 1'
#
loop_
_entity.id
_entity.type
_entity.pdbx_description
1 polymer ?
#
loop_
_entity_poly.entity_id
_entity_poly.type
_entity_poly.pdbx_seq_one_letter_code
_entity_poly.pdbx_strand_id
1 'polypeptide(L)' 'MAELINLEESRKSTMIKLEQHQQAIKKWFDKKAKPQAFKVGDLVLKWDDDRAKPGHHSKFDALWSGPYIISS' A
#
# COMPACT_ATOMS: atom_id res chain seq x y z
N MET A 1 20.61 -33.48 -3.70
CA MET A 1 19.43 -33.23 -4.58
C MET A 1 18.13 -33.18 -3.80
N ALA A 2 17.82 -34.16 -2.93
CA ALA A 2 16.59 -34.15 -2.11
C ALA A 2 16.45 -32.94 -1.17
N GLU A 3 17.54 -32.53 -0.49
CA GLU A 3 17.55 -31.37 0.40
C GLU A 3 17.14 -30.05 -0.31
N LEU A 4 17.62 -29.83 -1.54
CA LEU A 4 17.33 -28.62 -2.30
C LEU A 4 15.84 -28.56 -2.68
N ILE A 5 15.26 -29.70 -3.09
CA ILE A 5 13.84 -29.80 -3.45
C ILE A 5 12.96 -29.47 -2.25
N ASN A 6 13.25 -30.06 -1.08
CA ASN A 6 12.49 -29.82 0.14
C ASN A 6 12.53 -28.33 0.57
N LEU A 7 13.69 -27.68 0.44
CA LEU A 7 13.82 -26.24 0.73
C LEU A 7 13.02 -25.38 -0.25
N GLU A 8 13.03 -25.71 -1.54
CA GLU A 8 12.23 -25.00 -2.54
C GLU A 8 10.72 -25.16 -2.31
N GLU A 9 10.27 -26.36 -1.96
CA GLU A 9 8.87 -26.63 -1.61
C GLU A 9 8.43 -25.84 -0.38
N SER A 10 9.27 -25.81 0.66
CA SER A 10 9.03 -25.02 1.86
C SER A 10 8.94 -23.52 1.55
N ARG A 11 9.86 -23.00 0.72
CA ARG A 11 9.85 -21.60 0.28
C ARG A 11 8.57 -21.24 -0.46
N LYS A 12 8.15 -22.08 -1.42
CA LYS A 12 6.91 -21.90 -2.18
C LYS A 12 5.69 -21.90 -1.25
N SER A 13 5.61 -22.85 -0.33
CA SER A 13 4.50 -22.92 0.63
C SER A 13 4.41 -21.69 1.53
N THR A 14 5.56 -21.16 1.97
CA THR A 14 5.64 -19.95 2.80
C THR A 14 5.23 -18.71 2.01
N MET A 15 5.66 -18.61 0.75
CA MET A 15 5.31 -17.50 -0.13
C MET A 15 3.80 -17.43 -0.38
N ILE A 16 3.14 -18.58 -0.59
CA ILE A 16 1.68 -18.66 -0.74
C ILE A 16 0.97 -18.14 0.52
N LYS A 17 1.41 -18.59 1.71
CA LYS A 17 0.83 -18.13 2.99
C LYS A 17 0.98 -16.62 3.18
N LEU A 18 2.16 -16.09 2.83
CA LEU A 18 2.43 -14.65 2.91
C LEU A 18 1.50 -13.87 1.99
N GLU A 19 1.33 -14.31 0.75
CA GLU A 19 0.45 -13.67 -0.22
C GLU A 19 -1.02 -13.71 0.25
N GLN A 20 -1.49 -14.86 0.73
CA GLN A 20 -2.84 -15.01 1.29
C GLN A 20 -3.08 -14.05 2.45
N HIS A 21 -2.09 -13.90 3.34
CA HIS A 21 -2.18 -12.97 4.46
C HIS A 21 -2.22 -11.51 3.98
N GLN A 22 -1.36 -11.13 3.03
CA GLN A 22 -1.38 -9.79 2.43
C GLN A 22 -2.74 -9.48 1.77
N GLN A 23 -3.31 -10.43 1.04
CA GLN A 23 -4.63 -10.29 0.43
C GLN A 23 -5.75 -10.16 1.48
N ALA A 24 -5.68 -10.91 2.59
CA ALA A 24 -6.66 -10.81 3.67
C ALA A 24 -6.64 -9.42 4.33
N ILE A 25 -5.46 -8.87 4.59
CA ILE A 25 -5.29 -7.51 5.11
C ILE A 25 -5.88 -6.49 4.13
N LYS A 26 -5.55 -6.60 2.84
CA LYS A 26 -6.08 -5.71 1.81
C LYS A 26 -7.61 -5.74 1.79
N LYS A 27 -8.22 -6.92 1.78
CA LYS A 27 -9.69 -7.09 1.80
C LYS A 27 -10.33 -6.44 3.04
N TRP A 28 -9.71 -6.61 4.21
CA TRP A 28 -10.21 -6.00 5.45
C TRP A 28 -10.15 -4.47 5.37
N PHE A 29 -9.03 -3.91 4.88
CA PHE A 29 -8.87 -2.48 4.73
C PHE A 29 -9.85 -1.91 3.70
N ASP A 30 -9.95 -2.52 2.52
CA ASP A 30 -10.86 -2.11 1.45
C ASP A 30 -12.32 -2.14 1.91
N LYS A 31 -12.72 -3.14 2.72
CA LYS A 31 -14.06 -3.21 3.31
C LYS A 31 -14.34 -2.04 4.27
N LYS A 32 -13.32 -1.53 4.96
CA LYS A 32 -13.43 -0.44 5.91
C LYS A 32 -13.28 0.94 5.25
N ALA A 33 -12.63 0.99 4.10
CA ALA A 33 -12.49 2.21 3.31
C ALA A 33 -13.88 2.69 2.89
N LYS A 34 -14.22 3.92 3.31
CA LYS A 34 -15.44 4.59 2.85
C LYS A 34 -15.04 5.52 1.71
N PRO A 35 -15.34 5.18 0.44
CA PRO A 35 -15.05 6.08 -0.66
C PRO A 35 -15.91 7.33 -0.50
N GLN A 36 -15.27 8.45 -0.21
CA GLN A 36 -15.89 9.77 -0.19
C GLN A 36 -15.47 10.51 -1.44
N ALA A 37 -16.44 10.90 -2.26
CA ALA A 37 -16.17 11.79 -3.38
C ALA A 37 -15.79 13.17 -2.86
N PHE A 38 -14.73 13.75 -3.41
CA PHE A 38 -14.37 15.12 -3.11
C PHE A 38 -15.38 16.08 -3.74
N LYS A 39 -15.69 17.15 -3.01
CA LYS A 39 -16.54 18.26 -3.47
C LYS A 39 -15.70 19.50 -3.71
N VAL A 40 -16.18 20.38 -4.58
CA VAL A 40 -15.58 21.72 -4.75
C VAL A 40 -15.58 22.44 -3.40
N GLY A 41 -14.44 23.00 -3.02
CA GLY A 41 -14.22 23.64 -1.73
C GLY A 41 -13.63 22.70 -0.65
N ASP A 42 -13.56 21.38 -0.88
CA ASP A 42 -12.93 20.48 0.07
C ASP A 42 -11.42 20.74 0.17
N LEU A 43 -10.91 20.77 1.40
CA LEU A 43 -9.48 20.82 1.68
C LEU A 43 -8.91 19.40 1.64
N VAL A 44 -8.01 19.15 0.69
CA VAL A 44 -7.44 17.82 0.45
C VAL A 44 -5.92 17.84 0.48
N LEU A 45 -5.33 16.68 0.78
CA LEU A 45 -3.90 16.45 0.61
C LEU A 45 -3.68 15.61 -0.65
N LYS A 46 -2.61 15.92 -1.39
CA LYS A 46 -2.24 15.19 -2.60
C LYS A 46 -1.15 14.18 -2.28
N TRP A 47 -1.35 12.94 -2.70
CA TRP A 47 -0.30 11.91 -2.64
C TRP A 47 0.85 12.28 -3.59
N ASP A 48 2.07 12.32 -3.07
CA ASP A 48 3.28 12.53 -3.86
C ASP A 48 3.86 11.16 -4.26
N ASP A 49 3.52 10.73 -5.49
CA ASP A 49 3.93 9.42 -6.01
C ASP A 49 5.45 9.27 -6.10
N ASP A 50 6.17 10.36 -6.42
CA ASP A 50 7.62 10.33 -6.53
C ASP A 50 8.30 10.17 -5.17
N ARG A 51 7.78 10.81 -4.12
CA ARG A 51 8.28 10.62 -2.75
C ARG A 51 7.89 9.26 -2.18
N ALA A 52 6.71 8.75 -2.52
CA ALA A 52 6.22 7.47 -2.02
C ALA A 52 7.05 6.25 -2.46
N LYS A 53 7.84 6.40 -3.53
CA LYS A 53 8.72 5.33 -4.01
C LYS A 53 9.74 4.91 -2.93
N PRO A 54 10.02 3.61 -2.79
CA PRO A 54 11.04 3.14 -1.86
C PRO A 54 12.40 3.81 -2.13
N GLY A 55 13.01 4.36 -1.08
CA GLY A 55 14.32 5.04 -1.17
C GLY A 55 14.26 6.52 -1.59
N HIS A 56 13.09 7.05 -1.94
CA HIS A 56 12.90 8.47 -2.30
C HIS A 56 12.49 9.35 -1.11
N HIS A 57 12.22 8.75 0.06
CA HIS A 57 11.82 9.45 1.27
C HIS A 57 12.47 8.81 2.50
N SER A 58 12.77 9.65 3.50
CA SER A 58 13.10 9.21 4.85
C SER A 58 11.84 8.93 5.66
N LYS A 59 11.99 8.27 6.81
CA LYS A 59 10.87 7.89 7.69
C LYS A 59 9.99 9.07 8.13
N PHE A 60 10.56 10.28 8.16
CA PHE A 60 9.88 11.48 8.64
C PHE A 60 9.50 12.46 7.53
N ASP A 61 9.75 12.11 6.28
CA ASP A 61 9.34 12.94 5.16
C ASP A 61 7.83 12.82 4.92
N ALA A 62 7.19 13.96 4.67
CA ALA A 62 5.79 13.99 4.28
C ALA A 62 5.62 13.41 2.87
N LEU A 63 4.81 12.36 2.75
CA LEU A 63 4.37 11.74 1.48
C LEU A 63 3.15 12.44 0.87
N TRP A 64 2.50 13.29 1.66
CA TRP A 64 1.33 14.03 1.25
C TRP A 64 1.69 15.51 1.16
N SER A 65 1.39 16.13 0.03
CA SER A 65 1.58 17.56 -0.20
C SER A 65 0.28 18.33 0.03
N GLY A 66 0.40 19.62 0.31
CA GLY A 66 -0.74 20.52 0.48
C GLY A 66 -0.96 20.92 1.93
N PRO A 67 -1.94 21.78 2.17
CA PRO A 67 -3.32 21.55 1.72
C PRO A 67 -3.68 22.20 0.37
N TYR A 68 -4.58 21.55 -0.37
CA TYR A 68 -5.16 22.02 -1.62
C TYR A 68 -6.67 22.16 -1.50
N ILE A 69 -7.27 23.03 -2.29
CA ILE A 69 -8.72 23.17 -2.39
C ILE A 69 -9.16 22.63 -3.75
N ILE A 70 -10.16 21.75 -3.78
CA ILE A 70 -10.77 21.30 -5.04
C ILE A 70 -11.52 22.48 -5.67
N SER A 71 -11.11 22.88 -6.87
CA SER A 71 -11.80 23.88 -7.70
C SER A 71 -12.56 23.19 -8.84
N SER A 72 -13.60 23.85 -9.35
CA SER A 72 -14.43 23.37 -10.48
C SER A 72 -13.75 23.56 -11.82
#